data_AF-A0A060SJE0-F1
#
_entry.id   AF-A0A060SJE0-F1
#
_cell.length_a   1.000
_cell.length_b   1.000
_cell.length_c   1.000
_cell.angle_alpha   90.00
_cell.angle_beta   90.00
_cell.angle_gamma   90.00
#
_symmetry.space_group_name_H-M   'P 1'
#
loop_
_entity.id
_entity.type
_entity.pdbx_description
1 polymer ?
#
loop_
_entity_poly.entity_id
_entity_poly.type
_entity_poly.pdbx_seq_one_letter_code
_entity_poly.pdbx_strand_id
1 'polypeptide(L)'
;MRYIAFVVLLSAATVFGGPAITSRCGTELLDEQVLAHEAHFQANKITKDASSANATAMVNLYWHVVSQDSTLEGGNIPDSMIADQIAVLNQDYAPSGLQFVLKETIRTTNWYWFNEAGPNTDAQTQMKQQLRQGGVADFNVYTVGFTDSAFIGLLGYSTFPADYAGNPMDDGSVILYSSLPGGSTANFNEGKTLTHEAGHWVGLYHTFQGGCTGVGDMVDDTPPEATPASGCPTGRDTCTSPGLDPINNYMDYSDDR
;
A
#
# COMPACT_ATOMS: atom_id res chain seq x y z
N MET A 1 62.97 36.38 11.41
CA MET A 1 61.49 36.32 11.31
C MET A 1 61.12 34.91 10.87
N ARG A 2 60.58 34.09 11.78
CA ARG A 2 60.19 32.70 11.51
C ARG A 2 58.68 32.68 11.29
N TYR A 3 58.25 32.32 10.08
CA TYR A 3 56.84 32.17 9.74
C TYR A 3 56.30 30.86 10.32
N ILE A 4 55.25 30.95 11.15
CA ILE A 4 54.47 29.83 11.64
C ILE A 4 53.37 29.56 10.60
N ALA A 5 53.43 28.41 9.94
CA ALA A 5 52.34 27.94 9.09
C ALA A 5 51.28 27.26 9.96
N PHE A 6 50.11 27.89 10.09
CA PHE A 6 48.93 27.25 10.69
C PHE A 6 48.31 26.30 9.67
N VAL A 7 48.30 25.00 10.01
CA VAL A 7 47.55 23.97 9.31
C VAL A 7 46.09 24.09 9.71
N VAL A 8 45.21 24.48 8.78
CA VAL A 8 43.76 24.37 8.94
C VAL A 8 43.32 23.10 8.23
N LEU A 9 43.18 22.01 8.98
CA LEU A 9 42.51 20.80 8.53
C LEU A 9 40.99 21.05 8.64
N LEU A 10 40.34 21.35 7.51
CA LEU A 10 38.89 21.26 7.40
C LEU A 10 38.51 19.77 7.42
N SER A 11 38.08 19.27 8.56
CA SER A 11 37.35 18.00 8.63
C SER A 11 35.95 18.22 8.06
N ALA A 12 35.73 17.82 6.81
CA ALA A 12 34.40 17.67 6.26
C ALA A 12 33.73 16.51 7.01
N ALA A 13 32.82 16.83 7.93
CA ALA A 13 31.92 15.84 8.51
C ALA A 13 30.93 15.45 7.41
N THR A 14 31.20 14.34 6.73
CA THR A 14 30.19 13.65 5.94
C THR A 14 29.11 13.18 6.90
N VAL A 15 27.97 13.88 6.91
CA VAL A 15 26.73 13.37 7.48
C VAL A 15 26.33 12.19 6.60
N PHE A 16 26.67 10.98 7.04
CA PHE A 16 26.05 9.78 6.51
C PHE A 16 24.58 9.85 6.91
N GLY A 17 23.72 10.20 5.96
CA GLY A 17 22.30 9.92 6.09
C GLY A 17 22.16 8.41 6.16
N GLY A 18 21.93 7.88 7.37
CA GLY A 18 21.41 6.53 7.52
C GLY A 18 20.07 6.42 6.78
N PRO A 19 19.66 5.21 6.36
CA PRO A 19 18.39 5.05 5.66
C PRO A 19 17.29 5.51 6.60
N ALA A 20 16.57 6.56 6.19
CA ALA A 20 15.33 6.92 6.85
C ALA A 20 14.34 5.80 6.50
N ILE A 21 14.10 4.87 7.42
CA ILE A 21 13.02 3.89 7.25
C ILE A 21 11.71 4.69 7.26
N THR A 22 11.18 4.92 6.06
CA THR A 22 10.09 5.85 5.72
C THR A 22 9.06 5.21 4.81
N SER A 23 9.08 3.89 4.65
CA SER A 23 8.16 3.19 3.77
C SER A 23 6.90 2.81 4.55
N ARG A 24 5.86 3.68 4.46
CA ARG A 24 4.51 3.43 5.02
C ARG A 24 3.78 2.34 4.22
N CYS A 25 3.96 2.33 2.89
CA CYS A 25 3.53 1.26 1.99
C CYS A 25 4.76 0.62 1.34
N GLY A 26 4.80 -0.71 1.30
CA GLY A 26 5.90 -1.51 0.74
C GLY A 26 5.77 -1.79 -0.75
N THR A 27 4.78 -1.20 -1.43
CA THR A 27 4.54 -1.36 -2.87
C THR A 27 5.30 -0.29 -3.65
N GLU A 28 6.61 -0.46 -3.74
CA GLU A 28 7.50 0.44 -4.46
C GLU A 28 7.82 -0.11 -5.86
N LEU A 29 7.68 0.74 -6.88
CA LEU A 29 7.97 0.40 -8.27
C LEU A 29 9.17 1.19 -8.79
N LEU A 30 10.05 0.49 -9.51
CA LEU A 30 11.05 1.11 -10.37
C LEU A 30 10.39 1.59 -11.68
N ASP A 31 10.97 2.61 -12.31
CA ASP A 31 10.45 3.18 -13.57
C ASP A 31 10.25 2.12 -14.66
N GLU A 32 11.13 1.12 -14.76
CA GLU A 32 11.00 0.01 -15.72
C GLU A 32 9.77 -0.86 -15.43
N GLN A 33 9.43 -1.06 -14.16
CA GLN A 33 8.23 -1.80 -13.77
C GLN A 33 6.97 -1.01 -14.12
N VAL A 34 6.96 0.30 -13.87
CA VAL A 34 5.85 1.18 -14.30
C VAL A 34 5.65 1.08 -15.81
N LEU A 35 6.72 1.17 -16.61
CA LEU A 35 6.61 1.01 -18.07
C LEU A 35 6.05 -0.36 -18.49
N ALA A 36 6.45 -1.43 -17.81
CA ALA A 36 5.95 -2.78 -18.09
C ALA A 36 4.47 -2.93 -17.68
N HIS A 37 4.09 -2.40 -16.52
CA HIS A 37 2.71 -2.39 -16.02
C HIS A 37 1.80 -1.60 -16.95
N GLU A 38 2.26 -0.47 -17.47
CA GLU A 38 1.52 0.33 -18.45
C GLU A 38 1.37 -0.36 -19.79
N ALA A 39 2.43 -1.00 -20.30
CA ALA A 39 2.33 -1.83 -21.50
C ALA A 39 1.30 -2.96 -21.31
N HIS A 40 1.29 -3.59 -20.13
CA HIS A 40 0.30 -4.60 -19.77
C HIS A 40 -1.12 -4.01 -19.71
N PHE A 41 -1.32 -2.86 -19.07
CA PHE A 41 -2.62 -2.19 -19.00
C PHE A 41 -3.14 -1.83 -20.41
N GLN A 42 -2.32 -1.22 -21.26
CA GLN A 42 -2.73 -0.85 -22.62
C GLN A 42 -3.12 -2.08 -23.47
N ALA A 43 -2.44 -3.22 -23.26
CA ALA A 43 -2.76 -4.46 -23.96
C ALA A 43 -4.04 -5.14 -23.47
N ASN A 44 -4.45 -4.91 -22.23
CA ASN A 44 -5.55 -5.64 -21.57
C ASN A 44 -6.75 -4.77 -21.18
N LYS A 45 -6.66 -3.44 -21.28
CA LYS A 45 -7.76 -2.54 -20.92
C LYS A 45 -9.02 -2.84 -21.74
N ILE A 46 -10.15 -2.88 -21.05
CA ILE A 46 -11.44 -3.13 -21.67
C ILE A 46 -12.13 -1.78 -21.89
N THR A 47 -12.72 -1.58 -23.06
CA THR A 47 -13.56 -0.41 -23.32
C THR A 47 -14.87 -0.58 -22.56
N LYS A 48 -15.16 0.29 -21.58
CA LYS A 48 -16.42 0.27 -20.85
C LYS A 48 -17.52 0.79 -21.78
N ASP A 49 -18.31 -0.11 -22.37
CA ASP A 49 -19.46 0.26 -23.20
C ASP A 49 -20.47 1.06 -22.37
N ALA A 50 -21.20 1.99 -23.02
CA ALA A 50 -22.19 2.84 -22.35
C ALA A 50 -23.30 2.07 -21.60
N SER A 51 -23.52 0.79 -21.95
CA SER A 51 -24.46 -0.12 -21.28
C SER A 51 -23.93 -0.72 -19.97
N SER A 52 -22.62 -0.73 -19.74
CA SER A 52 -21.97 -1.22 -18.51
C SER A 52 -21.44 -0.10 -17.61
N ALA A 53 -21.56 1.16 -18.03
CA ALA A 53 -21.08 2.34 -17.30
C ALA A 53 -21.57 2.42 -15.84
N ASN A 54 -22.78 1.90 -15.56
CA ASN A 54 -23.42 1.92 -14.24
C ASN A 54 -23.45 0.54 -13.53
N ALA A 55 -22.81 -0.49 -14.08
CA ALA A 55 -22.78 -1.80 -13.44
C ALA A 55 -21.71 -1.82 -12.34
N THR A 56 -22.12 -2.12 -11.10
CA THR A 56 -21.20 -2.38 -10.00
C THR A 56 -20.47 -3.70 -10.25
N ALA A 57 -19.15 -3.67 -10.29
CA ALA A 57 -18.34 -4.87 -10.38
C ALA A 57 -18.09 -5.44 -8.99
N MET A 58 -18.47 -6.70 -8.80
CA MET A 58 -18.35 -7.40 -7.53
C MET A 58 -16.97 -8.05 -7.44
N VAL A 59 -16.19 -7.68 -6.43
CA VAL A 59 -14.91 -8.30 -6.10
C VAL A 59 -15.13 -9.19 -4.89
N ASN A 60 -14.95 -10.50 -5.03
CA ASN A 60 -14.98 -11.38 -3.88
C ASN A 60 -13.72 -11.15 -3.06
N LEU A 61 -13.85 -11.08 -1.75
CA LEU A 61 -12.75 -10.85 -0.83
C LEU A 61 -12.62 -12.01 0.15
N TYR A 62 -11.41 -12.55 0.27
CA TYR A 62 -11.02 -13.56 1.27
C TYR A 62 -10.09 -12.93 2.30
N TRP A 63 -10.49 -13.01 3.56
CA TRP A 63 -9.73 -12.38 4.65
C TRP A 63 -8.95 -13.42 5.43
N HIS A 64 -7.64 -13.26 5.53
CA HIS A 64 -6.72 -14.13 6.25
C HIS A 64 -6.22 -13.42 7.52
N VAL A 65 -6.80 -13.78 8.66
CA VAL A 65 -6.28 -13.34 9.96
C VAL A 65 -5.12 -14.23 10.34
N VAL A 66 -3.89 -13.72 10.23
CA VAL A 66 -2.70 -14.38 10.73
C VAL A 66 -2.35 -13.79 12.09
N SER A 67 -2.22 -14.63 13.11
CA SER A 67 -1.95 -14.20 14.48
C SER A 67 -0.80 -15.01 15.08
N GLN A 68 -0.07 -14.45 16.05
CA GLN A 68 0.91 -15.21 16.82
C GLN A 68 0.28 -16.03 17.96
N ASP A 69 -0.86 -15.57 18.48
CA ASP A 69 -1.62 -16.25 19.53
C ASP A 69 -3.13 -15.91 19.42
N SER A 70 -3.90 -16.17 20.48
CA SER A 70 -5.34 -15.94 20.50
C SER A 70 -5.77 -14.54 20.96
N THR A 71 -4.82 -13.64 21.29
CA THR A 71 -5.07 -12.29 21.79
C THR A 71 -5.18 -11.26 20.66
N LEU A 72 -5.82 -10.13 20.93
CA LEU A 72 -5.90 -9.03 19.97
C LEU A 72 -4.51 -8.44 19.71
N GLU A 73 -3.70 -8.28 20.77
CA GLU A 73 -2.32 -7.80 20.69
C GLU A 73 -1.43 -8.77 19.90
N GLY A 74 -1.77 -10.05 19.88
CA GLY A 74 -1.16 -11.08 19.05
C GLY A 74 -1.72 -11.16 17.62
N GLY A 75 -2.53 -10.20 17.19
CA GLY A 75 -3.07 -10.14 15.82
C GLY A 75 -4.39 -10.90 15.60
N ASN A 76 -4.97 -11.52 16.63
CA ASN A 76 -6.26 -12.22 16.50
C ASN A 76 -7.43 -11.22 16.57
N ILE A 77 -7.57 -10.41 15.52
CA ILE A 77 -8.59 -9.35 15.41
C ILE A 77 -10.01 -9.94 15.44
N PRO A 78 -11.01 -9.28 16.06
CA PRO A 78 -12.40 -9.72 16.04
C PRO A 78 -13.04 -9.52 14.66
N ASP A 79 -14.09 -10.30 14.37
CA ASP A 79 -14.85 -10.17 13.10
C ASP A 79 -15.46 -8.77 12.91
N SER A 80 -15.71 -8.03 14.00
CA SER A 80 -16.21 -6.65 13.91
C SER A 80 -15.22 -5.71 13.21
N MET A 81 -13.91 -5.82 13.47
CA MET A 81 -12.90 -5.00 12.80
C MET A 81 -12.83 -5.31 11.30
N ILE A 82 -13.05 -6.58 10.92
CA ILE A 82 -13.14 -7.00 9.52
C ILE A 82 -14.40 -6.40 8.89
N ALA A 83 -15.55 -6.53 9.54
CA ALA A 83 -16.81 -5.97 9.04
C ALA A 83 -16.74 -4.45 8.86
N ASP A 84 -16.15 -3.73 9.81
CA ASP A 84 -15.94 -2.29 9.75
C ASP A 84 -15.01 -1.92 8.59
N GLN A 85 -13.92 -2.67 8.40
CA GLN A 85 -13.03 -2.44 7.25
C GLN A 85 -13.72 -2.69 5.90
N ILE A 86 -14.55 -3.73 5.79
CA ILE A 86 -15.32 -3.98 4.56
C ILE A 86 -16.31 -2.85 4.30
N ALA A 87 -16.89 -2.25 5.34
CA ALA A 87 -17.75 -1.07 5.20
C ALA A 87 -16.95 0.15 4.70
N VAL A 88 -15.78 0.43 5.29
CA VAL A 88 -14.88 1.51 4.85
C VAL A 88 -14.47 1.33 3.39
N LEU A 89 -14.00 0.13 3.03
CA LEU A 89 -13.53 -0.17 1.68
C LEU A 89 -14.66 0.02 0.65
N ASN A 90 -15.86 -0.46 0.95
CA ASN A 90 -17.01 -0.25 0.06
C ASN A 90 -17.48 1.21 -0.01
N GLN A 91 -17.34 1.98 1.07
CA GLN A 91 -17.64 3.41 1.06
C GLN A 91 -16.66 4.16 0.16
N ASP A 92 -15.35 3.90 0.32
CA ASP A 92 -14.30 4.59 -0.43
C ASP A 92 -14.35 4.25 -1.93
N TYR A 93 -14.68 3.00 -2.27
CA TYR A 93 -14.75 2.55 -3.66
C TYR A 93 -16.12 2.71 -4.34
N ALA A 94 -17.18 3.08 -3.61
CA ALA A 94 -18.50 3.29 -4.20
C ALA A 94 -18.51 4.19 -5.46
N PRO A 95 -17.74 5.30 -5.52
CA PRO A 95 -17.68 6.14 -6.72
C PRO A 95 -17.04 5.47 -7.94
N SER A 96 -16.15 4.49 -7.72
CA SER A 96 -15.48 3.74 -8.81
C SER A 96 -16.39 2.68 -9.45
N GLY A 97 -17.48 2.30 -8.76
CA GLY A 97 -18.33 1.19 -9.15
C GLY A 97 -17.78 -0.19 -8.78
N LEU A 98 -16.79 -0.28 -7.89
CA LEU A 98 -16.36 -1.54 -7.28
C LEU A 98 -17.10 -1.79 -5.97
N GLN A 99 -17.44 -3.05 -5.71
CA GLN A 99 -18.00 -3.50 -4.43
C GLN A 99 -17.31 -4.79 -3.98
N PHE A 100 -16.71 -4.75 -2.79
CA PHE A 100 -16.01 -5.86 -2.17
C PHE A 100 -16.97 -6.67 -1.31
N VAL A 101 -17.00 -7.98 -1.53
CA VAL A 101 -17.88 -8.93 -0.83
C VAL A 101 -17.03 -9.95 -0.09
N LEU A 102 -17.02 -9.86 1.24
CA LEU A 102 -16.39 -10.86 2.10
C LEU A 102 -17.03 -12.23 1.87
N LYS A 103 -16.23 -13.20 1.41
CA LYS A 103 -16.65 -14.59 1.20
C LYS A 103 -16.33 -15.46 2.39
N GLU A 104 -15.14 -15.30 2.95
CA GLU A 104 -14.67 -16.12 4.05
C GLU A 104 -13.64 -15.37 4.88
N THR A 105 -13.63 -15.67 6.18
CA THR A 105 -12.57 -15.28 7.11
C THR A 105 -11.85 -16.54 7.55
N ILE A 106 -10.57 -16.64 7.20
CA ILE A 106 -9.68 -17.74 7.51
C ILE A 106 -8.75 -17.27 8.61
N ARG A 107 -8.70 -18.01 9.73
CA ARG A 107 -7.88 -17.66 10.90
C ARG A 107 -6.76 -18.67 11.07
N THR A 108 -5.52 -18.20 11.12
CA THR A 108 -4.34 -19.03 11.26
C THR A 108 -3.42 -18.50 12.36
N THR A 109 -3.18 -19.30 13.39
CA THR A 109 -2.18 -18.99 14.41
C THR A 109 -0.82 -19.52 13.95
N ASN A 110 0.05 -18.62 13.51
CA ASN A 110 1.40 -18.93 13.08
C ASN A 110 2.34 -17.77 13.43
N TRP A 111 3.17 -17.97 14.46
CA TRP A 111 4.12 -16.97 14.93
C TRP A 111 5.07 -16.51 13.83
N TYR A 112 5.59 -17.43 13.01
CA TYR A 112 6.56 -17.08 11.96
C TYR A 112 5.93 -16.16 10.91
N TRP A 113 4.74 -16.47 10.42
CA TRP A 113 4.08 -15.62 9.43
C TRP A 113 3.64 -14.28 10.01
N PHE A 114 3.15 -14.26 11.25
CA PHE A 114 2.72 -13.01 11.88
C PHE A 114 3.88 -12.02 12.06
N ASN A 115 5.04 -12.51 12.47
CA ASN A 115 6.17 -11.66 12.87
C ASN A 115 7.15 -11.38 11.71
N GLU A 116 7.33 -12.33 10.79
CA GLU A 116 8.40 -12.30 9.78
C GLU A 116 7.88 -12.05 8.36
N ALA A 117 6.56 -12.01 8.14
CA ALA A 117 6.02 -11.69 6.82
C ALA A 117 6.27 -10.21 6.49
N GLY A 118 6.94 -9.99 5.37
CA GLY A 118 7.11 -8.70 4.69
C GLY A 118 7.40 -8.91 3.21
N PRO A 119 7.53 -7.83 2.42
CA PRO A 119 7.77 -7.90 0.98
C PRO A 119 8.89 -8.87 0.63
N ASN A 120 8.62 -9.84 -0.25
CA ASN A 120 9.57 -10.82 -0.78
C ASN A 120 10.22 -11.76 0.26
N THR A 121 9.64 -11.90 1.45
CA THR A 121 10.13 -12.82 2.48
C THR A 121 9.68 -14.27 2.22
N ASP A 122 10.44 -15.23 2.76
CA ASP A 122 10.03 -16.63 2.80
C ASP A 122 8.72 -16.83 3.60
N ALA A 123 8.53 -16.04 4.65
CA ALA A 123 7.30 -16.04 5.46
C ALA A 123 6.08 -15.64 4.63
N GLN A 124 6.14 -14.53 3.89
CA GLN A 124 5.08 -14.12 2.94
C GLN A 124 4.82 -15.23 1.92
N THR A 125 5.87 -15.75 1.30
CA THR A 125 5.76 -16.76 0.24
C THR A 125 5.04 -18.00 0.74
N GLN A 126 5.46 -18.54 1.89
CA GLN A 126 4.82 -19.72 2.49
C GLN A 126 3.38 -19.44 2.92
N MET A 127 3.12 -18.27 3.53
CA MET A 127 1.80 -17.85 3.96
C MET A 127 0.82 -17.79 2.79
N LYS A 128 1.17 -17.05 1.73
CA LYS A 128 0.27 -16.88 0.57
C LYS A 128 0.09 -18.17 -0.21
N GLN A 129 1.15 -18.97 -0.42
CA GLN A 129 1.04 -20.28 -1.07
C GLN A 129 0.08 -21.25 -0.37
N GLN A 130 -0.03 -21.17 0.96
CA GLN A 130 -0.90 -22.07 1.72
C GLN A 130 -2.33 -21.54 1.85
N LEU A 131 -2.49 -20.23 1.95
CA LEU A 131 -3.75 -19.63 2.36
C LEU A 131 -4.57 -19.06 1.20
N ARG A 132 -3.94 -18.62 0.10
CA ARG A 132 -4.64 -17.93 -1.00
C ARG A 132 -5.87 -18.72 -1.48
N GLN A 133 -6.98 -18.01 -1.64
CA GLN A 133 -8.26 -18.54 -2.13
C GLN A 133 -8.67 -17.90 -3.47
N GLY A 134 -9.56 -18.57 -4.19
CA GLY A 134 -10.14 -18.04 -5.42
C GLY A 134 -9.17 -18.01 -6.61
N GLY A 135 -9.51 -17.24 -7.64
CA GLY A 135 -8.73 -17.01 -8.86
C GLY A 135 -8.35 -15.54 -9.05
N VAL A 136 -8.12 -15.15 -10.31
CA VAL A 136 -7.57 -13.82 -10.69
C VAL A 136 -8.47 -12.62 -10.35
N ALA A 137 -9.76 -12.85 -10.15
CA ALA A 137 -10.72 -11.78 -9.82
C ALA A 137 -11.07 -11.71 -8.31
N ASP A 138 -10.46 -12.58 -7.50
CA ASP A 138 -10.74 -12.69 -6.07
C ASP A 138 -9.60 -12.06 -5.26
N PHE A 139 -9.94 -11.08 -4.43
CA PHE A 139 -8.98 -10.32 -3.65
C PHE A 139 -8.67 -11.01 -2.32
N ASN A 140 -7.40 -11.29 -2.05
CA ASN A 140 -6.95 -11.88 -0.80
C ASN A 140 -6.29 -10.80 0.07
N VAL A 141 -6.76 -10.65 1.30
CA VAL A 141 -6.23 -9.68 2.28
C VAL A 141 -5.69 -10.45 3.48
N TYR A 142 -4.45 -10.18 3.87
CA TYR A 142 -3.77 -10.82 4.99
C TYR A 142 -3.45 -9.79 6.08
N THR A 143 -3.79 -10.07 7.34
CA THR A 143 -3.37 -9.21 8.46
C THR A 143 -2.20 -9.85 9.20
N VAL A 144 -1.11 -9.10 9.37
CA VAL A 144 0.12 -9.54 10.08
C VAL A 144 0.61 -8.43 11.03
N GLY A 145 1.71 -8.70 11.75
CA GLY A 145 2.24 -7.81 12.79
C GLY A 145 3.35 -6.85 12.36
N PHE A 146 4.07 -7.14 11.25
CA PHE A 146 5.26 -6.40 10.81
C PHE A 146 6.26 -6.11 11.95
N THR A 147 6.58 -7.13 12.73
CA THR A 147 7.42 -6.96 13.93
C THR A 147 8.91 -7.08 13.65
N ASP A 148 9.31 -7.69 12.52
CA ASP A 148 10.72 -7.74 12.13
C ASP A 148 11.29 -6.32 11.95
N SER A 149 12.53 -6.14 12.40
CA SER A 149 13.20 -4.84 12.39
C SER A 149 13.32 -4.19 11.01
N ALA A 150 13.32 -4.98 9.93
CA ALA A 150 13.35 -4.48 8.55
C ALA A 150 12.03 -3.82 8.10
N PHE A 151 10.91 -4.11 8.80
CA PHE A 151 9.57 -3.66 8.41
C PHE A 151 8.91 -2.76 9.46
N ILE A 152 9.68 -2.25 10.44
CA ILE A 152 9.17 -1.29 11.41
C ILE A 152 8.64 -0.05 10.69
N GLY A 153 7.37 0.28 10.93
CA GLY A 153 6.69 1.43 10.32
C GLY A 153 5.93 1.13 9.04
N LEU A 154 6.04 -0.10 8.52
CA LEU A 154 5.23 -0.58 7.40
C LEU A 154 3.77 -0.72 7.83
N LEU A 155 2.84 -0.22 7.01
CA LEU A 155 1.39 -0.36 7.21
C LEU A 155 0.79 -1.42 6.29
N GLY A 156 1.33 -1.57 5.09
CA GLY A 156 0.86 -2.57 4.13
C GLY A 156 1.71 -2.66 2.87
N TYR A 157 1.38 -3.63 2.05
CA TYR A 157 1.83 -3.75 0.66
C TYR A 157 0.85 -4.62 -0.12
N SER A 158 0.87 -4.45 -1.44
CA SER A 158 0.06 -5.16 -2.41
C SER A 158 0.82 -5.51 -3.68
N THR A 159 0.28 -6.47 -4.42
CA THR A 159 0.67 -6.78 -5.81
C THR A 159 -0.10 -5.93 -6.81
N PHE A 160 0.42 -5.79 -8.04
CA PHE A 160 -0.32 -5.19 -9.16
C PHE A 160 -0.96 -6.24 -10.08
N PRO A 161 -2.02 -5.90 -10.84
CA PRO A 161 -2.62 -6.79 -11.83
C PRO A 161 -1.62 -7.32 -12.87
N ALA A 162 -0.64 -6.50 -13.25
CA ALA A 162 0.38 -6.85 -14.24
C ALA A 162 1.33 -7.96 -13.76
N ASP A 163 1.50 -8.12 -12.45
CA ASP A 163 2.41 -9.12 -11.87
C ASP A 163 1.75 -10.49 -11.72
N TYR A 164 0.41 -10.55 -11.76
CA TYR A 164 -0.37 -11.77 -11.50
C TYR A 164 0.08 -12.96 -12.36
N ALA A 165 0.31 -12.74 -13.67
CA ALA A 165 0.67 -13.82 -14.58
C ALA A 165 2.05 -14.45 -14.26
N GLY A 166 2.97 -13.67 -13.67
CA GLY A 166 4.30 -14.13 -13.28
C GLY A 166 4.30 -14.93 -11.98
N ASN A 167 3.44 -14.55 -11.03
CA ASN A 167 3.31 -15.26 -9.76
C ASN A 167 1.89 -15.18 -9.17
N PRO A 168 0.93 -15.99 -9.68
CA PRO A 168 -0.46 -15.93 -9.23
C PRO A 168 -0.66 -16.19 -7.73
N MET A 169 0.28 -16.91 -7.11
CA MET A 169 0.19 -17.27 -5.68
C MET A 169 0.58 -16.12 -4.75
N ASP A 170 1.26 -15.09 -5.26
CA ASP A 170 1.60 -13.90 -4.46
C ASP A 170 0.52 -12.82 -4.51
N ASP A 171 -0.46 -12.96 -5.38
CA ASP A 171 -1.54 -11.98 -5.56
C ASP A 171 -2.32 -11.66 -4.26
N GLY A 172 -2.51 -10.38 -3.99
CA GLY A 172 -3.27 -9.84 -2.85
C GLY A 172 -2.46 -8.88 -1.97
N SER A 173 -3.13 -8.32 -0.95
CA SER A 173 -2.54 -7.32 -0.05
C SER A 173 -2.28 -7.88 1.34
N VAL A 174 -1.19 -7.43 1.96
CA VAL A 174 -0.84 -7.74 3.34
C VAL A 174 -0.78 -6.43 4.11
N ILE A 175 -1.53 -6.34 5.21
CA ILE A 175 -1.69 -5.12 6.00
C ILE A 175 -1.40 -5.36 7.47
N LEU A 176 -0.98 -4.30 8.16
CA LEU A 176 -0.77 -4.28 9.60
C LEU A 176 -2.11 -4.47 10.31
N TYR A 177 -2.25 -5.48 11.16
CA TYR A 177 -3.53 -5.77 11.82
C TYR A 177 -4.08 -4.60 12.65
N SER A 178 -3.20 -3.75 13.18
CA SER A 178 -3.57 -2.61 14.03
C SER A 178 -3.91 -1.34 13.26
N SER A 179 -3.82 -1.33 11.92
CA SER A 179 -4.28 -0.21 11.07
C SER A 179 -5.74 -0.32 10.61
N LEU A 180 -6.43 -1.39 11.01
CA LEU A 180 -7.86 -1.53 10.77
C LEU A 180 -8.69 -0.51 11.57
N PRO A 181 -9.95 -0.26 11.18
CA PRO A 181 -10.87 0.59 11.93
C PRO A 181 -10.93 0.21 13.41
N GLY A 182 -10.67 1.21 14.28
CA GLY A 182 -10.64 1.02 15.74
C GLY A 182 -9.38 0.33 16.28
N GLY A 183 -8.37 0.09 15.43
CA GLY A 183 -7.06 -0.43 15.78
C GLY A 183 -6.19 0.58 16.55
N SER A 184 -5.02 0.11 16.98
CA SER A 184 -4.10 0.87 17.85
C SER A 184 -3.05 1.70 17.10
N THR A 185 -2.93 1.58 15.77
CA THR A 185 -2.00 2.40 14.98
C THR A 185 -2.58 3.81 14.79
N ALA A 186 -2.18 4.74 15.67
CA ALA A 186 -2.68 6.11 15.64
C ALA A 186 -2.49 6.79 14.27
N ASN A 187 -3.52 7.51 13.82
CA ASN A 187 -3.63 8.19 12.53
C ASN A 187 -3.76 7.27 11.29
N PHE A 188 -3.69 5.95 11.48
CA PHE A 188 -3.85 4.95 10.40
C PHE A 188 -4.84 3.87 10.81
N ASN A 189 -5.83 4.21 11.63
CA ASN A 189 -6.77 3.25 12.23
C ASN A 189 -8.23 3.57 11.84
N GLU A 190 -8.44 4.19 10.68
CA GLU A 190 -9.76 4.38 10.07
C GLU A 190 -9.93 3.54 8.80
N GLY A 191 -8.96 2.68 8.50
CA GLY A 191 -9.01 1.67 7.44
C GLY A 191 -8.52 2.15 6.07
N LYS A 192 -7.89 3.32 5.96
CA LYS A 192 -7.40 3.83 4.67
C LYS A 192 -6.14 3.13 4.19
N THR A 193 -5.41 2.46 5.08
CA THR A 193 -4.33 1.55 4.68
C THR A 193 -4.84 0.49 3.69
N LEU A 194 -5.91 -0.25 4.00
CA LEU A 194 -6.42 -1.24 3.04
C LEU A 194 -7.04 -0.59 1.80
N THR A 195 -7.66 0.59 1.93
CA THR A 195 -8.14 1.34 0.76
C THR A 195 -6.98 1.67 -0.19
N HIS A 196 -5.84 2.09 0.33
CA HIS A 196 -4.61 2.35 -0.43
C HIS A 196 -4.06 1.08 -1.09
N GLU A 197 -3.88 0.00 -0.33
CA GLU A 197 -3.34 -1.26 -0.86
C GLU A 197 -4.26 -1.91 -1.91
N ALA A 198 -5.58 -1.80 -1.73
CA ALA A 198 -6.54 -2.22 -2.73
C ALA A 198 -6.42 -1.38 -4.02
N GLY A 199 -5.96 -0.12 -3.91
CA GLY A 199 -5.68 0.77 -5.03
C GLY A 199 -4.59 0.20 -5.93
N HIS A 200 -3.48 -0.21 -5.32
CA HIS A 200 -2.42 -0.94 -6.03
C HIS A 200 -2.92 -2.26 -6.62
N TRP A 201 -3.73 -3.03 -5.86
CA TRP A 201 -4.30 -4.28 -6.36
C TRP A 201 -5.18 -4.09 -7.60
N VAL A 202 -5.87 -2.95 -7.73
CA VAL A 202 -6.64 -2.61 -8.94
C VAL A 202 -5.86 -1.81 -9.98
N GLY A 203 -4.56 -1.55 -9.75
CA GLY A 203 -3.64 -0.98 -10.74
C GLY A 203 -3.32 0.50 -10.59
N LEU A 204 -3.64 1.15 -9.46
CA LEU A 204 -3.29 2.55 -9.23
C LEU A 204 -1.87 2.68 -8.68
N TYR A 205 -1.12 3.66 -9.17
CA TYR A 205 0.17 4.03 -8.60
C TYR A 205 0.01 5.09 -7.50
N HIS A 206 1.10 5.33 -6.77
CA HIS A 206 1.20 6.47 -5.88
C HIS A 206 1.03 7.79 -6.65
N THR A 207 0.36 8.78 -6.05
CA THR A 207 0.15 10.08 -6.71
C THR A 207 1.45 10.87 -6.95
N PHE A 208 2.49 10.63 -6.13
CA PHE A 208 3.85 11.14 -6.33
C PHE A 208 4.71 10.32 -7.30
N GLN A 209 4.16 9.29 -7.96
CA GLN A 209 4.90 8.52 -8.96
C GLN A 209 5.31 9.45 -10.12
N GLY A 210 6.58 9.39 -10.53
CA GLY A 210 7.12 10.26 -11.58
C GLY A 210 7.40 11.72 -11.16
N GLY A 211 6.96 12.14 -9.97
CA GLY A 211 7.21 13.46 -9.42
C GLY A 211 6.56 14.60 -10.22
N CYS A 212 7.16 15.79 -10.18
CA CYS A 212 6.63 16.98 -10.89
C CYS A 212 6.77 16.95 -12.42
N THR A 213 7.30 15.88 -13.00
CA THR A 213 7.63 15.83 -14.43
C THR A 213 7.09 14.57 -15.08
N GLY A 214 6.86 14.62 -16.39
CA GLY A 214 6.33 13.47 -17.13
C GLY A 214 4.83 13.36 -17.00
N VAL A 215 4.35 12.14 -16.78
CA VAL A 215 2.93 11.74 -16.84
C VAL A 215 2.37 11.35 -15.46
N GLY A 216 3.15 11.59 -14.39
CA GLY A 216 2.73 11.33 -13.01
C GLY A 216 2.44 9.86 -12.74
N ASP A 217 1.32 9.63 -12.04
CA ASP A 217 0.71 8.35 -11.71
C ASP A 217 -0.11 7.73 -12.86
N MET A 218 0.04 8.26 -14.09
CA MET A 218 -0.72 7.86 -15.28
C MET A 218 -2.22 8.15 -15.21
N VAL A 219 -2.65 9.04 -14.31
CA VAL A 219 -4.02 9.48 -14.15
C VAL A 219 -4.13 10.98 -14.46
N ASP A 220 -4.79 11.32 -15.58
CA ASP A 220 -4.84 12.69 -16.11
C ASP A 220 -5.43 13.73 -15.14
N ASP A 221 -6.32 13.31 -14.23
CA ASP A 221 -6.99 14.21 -13.27
C ASP A 221 -6.35 14.23 -11.87
N THR A 222 -5.23 13.52 -11.68
CA THR A 222 -4.37 13.66 -10.50
C THR A 222 -3.32 14.75 -10.77
N PRO A 223 -3.31 15.88 -10.03
CA PRO A 223 -2.21 16.83 -10.11
C PRO A 223 -0.87 16.18 -9.70
N PRO A 224 0.24 16.45 -10.41
CA PRO A 224 1.53 15.88 -10.05
C PRO A 224 2.04 16.47 -8.74
N GLU A 225 2.67 15.64 -7.91
CA GLU A 225 3.34 16.06 -6.68
C GLU A 225 4.78 15.50 -6.60
N ALA A 226 5.68 16.21 -5.92
CA ALA A 226 7.11 15.88 -5.90
C ALA A 226 7.47 14.72 -4.97
N THR A 227 6.77 14.62 -3.84
CA THR A 227 7.03 13.66 -2.76
C THR A 227 5.71 13.26 -2.12
N PRO A 228 5.64 12.16 -1.36
CA PRO A 228 4.47 11.87 -0.53
C PRO A 228 4.18 13.00 0.48
N ALA A 229 2.91 13.23 0.76
CA ALA A 229 2.44 13.97 1.92
C ALA A 229 2.62 13.16 3.21
N SER A 230 2.54 13.86 4.36
CA SER A 230 2.46 13.20 5.67
C SER A 230 1.67 14.07 6.64
N GLY A 231 0.99 13.44 7.60
CA GLY A 231 0.10 14.16 8.50
C GLY A 231 -1.18 14.58 7.80
N CYS A 232 -1.73 15.73 8.21
CA CYS A 232 -2.88 16.38 7.57
C CYS A 232 -2.47 17.77 7.08
N PRO A 233 -1.72 17.85 5.97
CA PRO A 233 -1.30 19.14 5.44
C PRO A 233 -2.50 19.94 4.91
N THR A 234 -2.30 21.24 4.67
CA THR A 234 -3.28 22.09 3.99
C THR A 234 -2.58 22.93 2.94
N GLY A 235 -3.15 23.03 1.74
CA GLY A 235 -2.64 23.87 0.65
C GLY A 235 -1.23 23.50 0.20
N ARG A 236 -0.84 22.23 0.32
CA ARG A 236 0.46 21.74 -0.15
C ARG A 236 0.50 21.79 -1.67
N ASP A 237 1.61 22.30 -2.20
CA ASP A 237 1.83 22.52 -3.62
C ASP A 237 3.35 22.42 -3.87
N THR A 238 3.80 21.26 -4.31
CA THR A 238 5.22 20.96 -4.49
C THR A 238 5.69 21.10 -5.94
N CYS A 239 4.75 21.19 -6.89
CA CYS A 239 5.03 21.30 -8.31
C CYS A 239 4.62 22.66 -8.88
N THR A 240 5.21 23.05 -10.01
CA THR A 240 4.84 24.32 -10.68
C THR A 240 3.71 24.14 -11.69
N SER A 241 3.38 22.88 -12.01
CA SER A 241 2.24 22.52 -12.85
C SER A 241 0.93 22.90 -12.14
N PRO A 242 -0.14 23.22 -12.89
CA PRO A 242 -1.41 23.58 -12.26
C PRO A 242 -2.02 22.45 -11.42
N GLY A 243 -2.54 22.81 -10.25
CA GLY A 243 -3.19 21.89 -9.31
C GLY A 243 -2.41 21.80 -8.00
N LEU A 244 -3.11 21.73 -6.86
CA LEU A 244 -2.48 21.47 -5.57
C LEU A 244 -2.14 19.99 -5.45
N ASP A 245 -1.15 19.66 -4.61
CA ASP A 245 -0.81 18.27 -4.30
C ASP A 245 -2.09 17.52 -3.86
N PRO A 246 -2.33 16.29 -4.34
CA PRO A 246 -3.55 15.52 -4.10
C PRO A 246 -3.57 14.89 -2.70
N ILE A 247 -3.34 15.70 -1.66
CA ILE A 247 -3.12 15.29 -0.26
C ILE A 247 -4.26 14.49 0.41
N ASN A 248 -5.44 14.44 -0.20
CA ASN A 248 -6.59 13.65 0.28
C ASN A 248 -6.86 12.41 -0.60
N ASN A 249 -6.03 12.17 -1.62
CA ASN A 249 -6.13 10.99 -2.46
C ASN A 249 -5.60 9.79 -1.67
N TYR A 250 -6.32 8.67 -1.73
CA TYR A 250 -5.93 7.45 -1.02
C TYR A 250 -4.58 6.91 -1.46
N MET A 251 -4.08 7.26 -2.65
CA MET A 251 -2.77 6.86 -3.17
C MET A 251 -1.62 7.81 -2.77
N ASP A 252 -1.86 8.77 -1.88
CA ASP A 252 -0.83 9.53 -1.16
C ASP A 252 -0.63 8.91 0.25
N TYR A 253 0.30 9.45 1.05
CA TYR A 253 0.71 8.97 2.38
C TYR A 253 0.21 9.84 3.54
N SER A 254 -0.73 10.75 3.29
CA SER A 254 -1.43 11.48 4.36
C SER A 254 -2.07 10.52 5.38
N ASP A 255 -2.31 11.04 6.58
CA ASP A 255 -3.00 10.30 7.63
C ASP A 255 -4.48 10.06 7.24
N ASP A 256 -5.14 9.05 7.83
CA ASP A 256 -6.49 8.59 7.47
C ASP A 256 -7.64 9.64 7.61
N ARG A 257 -7.36 10.80 8.21
CA ARG A 257 -8.31 11.74 8.84
C ARG A 257 -8.55 13.04 8.08
#